data_AF-L7U1A5-F1
#
_entry.id   AF-L7U1A5-F1
#
_cell.length_a   1.000
_cell.length_b   1.000
_cell.length_c   1.000
_cell.angle_alpha   90.00
_cell.angle_beta   90.00
_cell.angle_gamma   90.00
#
_symmetry.space_group_name_H-M   'P 1'
#
loop_
_entity.id
_entity.type
_entity.pdbx_description
1 polymer ?
#
loop_
_entity_poly.entity_id
_entity_poly.type
_entity_poly.pdbx_seq_one_letter_code
_entity_poly.pdbx_strand_id
1 'polypeptide(L)'
;MNGPPPGPPRPTPPPRWRMLGPGLAMLVLGGVGLVVSTSRPDAPQAPVPQEPAPGPMRSAAPLPPPRPASSPPAPVTQTSEATEPEDTATRAQREAARESARQYRAGRFNAFFRKAAFIEEFSRQGPTRIHGLREELADPSALRQLAADARFLEDKPEPVLERMAMIDLLFELAPSEPAARDAMTSLALSPIDRGLPDSVKKGLVGEKYDLLFRLAQVDRQLAVDTFAKLESPKLKNLLREALIAGLAESGASPDEVQRMTAHL
;
A
#
# COMPACT_ATOMS: atom_id res chain seq x y z
N MET A 1 -65.50 21.99 -14.89
CA MET A 1 -64.48 21.17 -15.56
C MET A 1 -63.35 20.97 -14.57
N ASN A 2 -63.28 19.80 -13.93
CA ASN A 2 -62.26 19.49 -12.92
C ASN A 2 -61.15 18.69 -13.60
N GLY A 3 -59.96 19.27 -13.68
CA GLY A 3 -58.76 18.62 -14.25
C GLY A 3 -58.22 17.53 -13.32
N PRO A 4 -57.59 16.49 -13.87
CA PRO A 4 -57.02 15.40 -13.08
C PRO A 4 -55.82 15.88 -12.24
N PRO A 5 -55.60 15.27 -11.06
CA PRO A 5 -54.51 15.64 -10.15
C PRO A 5 -53.14 15.27 -10.74
N PRO A 6 -52.08 16.04 -10.39
CA PRO A 6 -50.73 15.79 -10.85
C PRO A 6 -50.19 14.45 -10.33
N GLY A 7 -49.60 13.68 -11.23
CA GLY A 7 -49.00 12.38 -10.90
C GLY A 7 -47.73 12.50 -10.05
N PRO A 8 -47.32 11.41 -9.38
CA PRO A 8 -46.17 11.40 -8.49
C PRO A 8 -44.85 11.65 -9.24
N PRO A 9 -43.87 12.30 -8.59
CA PRO A 9 -42.57 12.58 -9.19
C PRO A 9 -41.83 11.28 -9.53
N ARG A 10 -41.24 11.23 -10.72
CA ARG A 10 -40.43 10.09 -11.17
C ARG A 10 -39.13 10.01 -10.35
N PRO A 11 -38.67 8.79 -10.00
CA PRO A 11 -37.41 8.62 -9.28
C PRO A 11 -36.23 9.09 -10.13
N THR A 12 -35.40 9.95 -9.55
CA THR A 12 -34.14 10.40 -10.12
C THR A 12 -33.16 9.23 -10.18
N PRO A 13 -32.47 8.98 -11.32
CA PRO A 13 -31.45 7.94 -11.39
C PRO A 13 -30.26 8.29 -10.47
N PRO A 14 -29.60 7.30 -9.87
CA PRO A 14 -28.43 7.53 -9.03
C PRO A 14 -27.29 8.17 -9.83
N PRO A 15 -26.44 8.99 -9.18
CA PRO A 15 -25.32 9.64 -9.83
C PRO A 15 -24.36 8.60 -10.43
N ARG A 16 -24.16 8.70 -11.75
CA ARG A 16 -23.15 7.92 -12.47
C ARG A 16 -21.76 8.44 -12.08
N TRP A 17 -21.09 7.74 -11.19
CA TRP A 17 -19.66 7.91 -10.92
C TRP A 17 -18.91 7.72 -12.23
N ARG A 18 -18.36 8.82 -12.78
CA ARG A 18 -17.46 8.75 -13.94
C ARG A 18 -16.18 8.09 -13.44
N MET A 19 -16.01 6.80 -13.74
CA MET A 19 -14.71 6.12 -13.66
C MET A 19 -13.77 6.75 -14.69
N LEU A 20 -13.09 7.82 -14.30
CA LEU A 20 -11.90 8.30 -14.96
C LEU A 20 -10.75 8.06 -13.97
N GLY A 21 -10.23 6.83 -13.93
CA GLY A 21 -9.17 6.48 -12.99
C GLY A 21 -7.89 7.27 -13.26
N PRO A 22 -7.32 7.97 -12.27
CA PRO A 22 -5.95 8.45 -12.32
C PRO A 22 -5.09 7.54 -11.44
N GLY A 23 -5.05 6.25 -11.75
CA GLY A 23 -4.12 5.33 -11.10
C GLY A 23 -2.70 5.45 -11.67
N LEU A 24 -2.11 6.67 -11.74
CA LEU A 24 -0.69 6.85 -12.09
C LEU A 24 -0.11 8.29 -11.97
N ALA A 25 -0.77 9.28 -11.38
CA ALA A 25 -0.20 10.63 -11.31
C ALA A 25 -0.15 11.17 -9.87
N MET A 26 1.03 11.67 -9.48
CA MET A 26 1.36 12.41 -8.25
C MET A 26 1.79 11.59 -7.03
N LEU A 27 3.00 11.01 -7.13
CA LEU A 27 3.92 10.97 -6.00
C LEU A 27 5.22 11.70 -6.40
N VAL A 28 5.10 13.01 -6.62
CA VAL A 28 6.23 13.93 -6.64
C VAL A 28 6.36 14.50 -5.24
N LEU A 29 7.03 13.76 -4.35
CA LEU A 29 7.75 14.40 -3.25
C LEU A 29 9.23 14.11 -3.46
N GLY A 30 9.84 15.04 -4.18
CA GLY A 30 11.27 15.10 -4.40
C GLY A 30 12.01 15.21 -3.07
N GLY A 31 12.96 14.30 -2.88
CA GLY A 31 14.14 14.62 -2.09
C GLY A 31 14.93 15.69 -2.82
N VAL A 32 14.83 16.94 -2.37
CA VAL A 32 15.82 17.98 -2.67
C VAL A 32 16.38 18.43 -1.34
N GLY A 33 17.58 17.93 -1.03
CA GLY A 33 18.41 18.48 0.02
C GLY A 33 18.72 19.94 -0.32
N LEU A 34 18.27 20.85 0.54
CA LEU A 34 18.74 22.23 0.60
C LEU A 34 20.20 22.21 1.05
N VAL A 35 21.13 22.16 0.09
CA VAL A 35 22.50 22.63 0.30
C VAL A 35 22.58 24.01 -0.35
N VAL A 36 22.63 25.02 0.51
CA VAL A 36 23.00 26.38 0.16
C VAL A 36 24.45 26.36 -0.31
N SER A 37 24.69 26.71 -1.57
CA SER A 37 25.96 27.30 -2.00
C SER A 37 25.76 28.24 -3.17
N THR A 38 25.79 29.52 -2.82
CA THR A 38 26.11 30.67 -3.66
C THR A 38 27.47 30.48 -4.32
N SER A 39 27.57 30.59 -5.65
CA SER A 39 28.72 31.19 -6.39
C SER A 39 28.56 31.11 -7.92
N ARG A 40 28.35 32.28 -8.53
CA ARG A 40 29.03 32.88 -9.71
C ARG A 40 29.31 32.02 -10.98
N PRO A 41 28.84 32.44 -12.17
CA PRO A 41 29.28 31.88 -13.44
C PRO A 41 30.54 32.60 -13.94
N ASP A 42 31.59 31.86 -14.24
CA ASP A 42 32.68 32.30 -15.12
C ASP A 42 32.96 31.22 -16.16
N ALA A 43 33.27 31.69 -17.36
CA ALA A 43 33.30 30.94 -18.60
C ALA A 43 34.67 30.23 -18.84
N PRO A 44 34.97 29.71 -20.04
CA PRO A 44 35.37 28.33 -20.27
C PRO A 44 36.89 28.14 -20.35
N GLN A 45 37.39 26.98 -19.90
CA GLN A 45 38.72 26.48 -20.29
C GLN A 45 38.72 24.96 -20.45
N ALA A 46 39.04 24.50 -21.67
CA ALA A 46 39.59 23.19 -21.92
C ALA A 46 41.07 23.16 -21.51
N PRO A 47 41.58 22.03 -20.99
CA PRO A 47 42.56 21.29 -21.78
C PRO A 47 42.45 19.76 -21.67
N VAL A 48 42.94 19.13 -22.73
CA VAL A 48 43.20 17.68 -22.93
C VAL A 48 44.58 17.35 -22.31
N PRO A 49 45.15 16.14 -22.50
CA PRO A 49 44.95 14.81 -21.90
C PRO A 49 46.05 14.44 -20.87
N GLN A 50 45.90 13.35 -20.10
CA GLN A 50 47.04 12.45 -19.79
C GLN A 50 46.59 11.12 -19.16
N GLU A 51 46.79 10.04 -19.92
CA GLU A 51 46.97 8.67 -19.46
C GLU A 51 48.47 8.48 -19.16
N PRO A 52 48.84 7.83 -18.04
CA PRO A 52 49.65 6.63 -18.21
C PRO A 52 49.41 5.54 -17.14
N ALA A 53 49.19 4.31 -17.66
CA ALA A 53 50.02 3.12 -17.42
C ALA A 53 50.05 2.41 -16.02
N PRO A 54 50.41 1.11 -16.01
CA PRO A 54 49.87 0.12 -15.07
C PRO A 54 50.87 -0.46 -14.04
N GLY A 55 50.33 -1.16 -13.04
CA GLY A 55 50.98 -2.23 -12.25
C GLY A 55 51.13 -1.95 -10.75
N PRO A 56 51.53 -2.92 -9.89
CA PRO A 56 51.60 -4.38 -10.08
C PRO A 56 50.98 -5.22 -8.92
N MET A 57 50.78 -6.52 -9.24
CA MET A 57 50.90 -7.72 -8.40
C MET A 57 50.52 -7.67 -6.90
N ARG A 58 49.39 -8.30 -6.54
CA ARG A 58 49.15 -8.81 -5.18
C ARG A 58 49.60 -10.26 -5.08
N SER A 59 50.65 -10.49 -4.28
CA SER A 59 51.07 -11.80 -3.79
C SER A 59 49.96 -12.46 -2.97
N ALA A 60 49.63 -13.70 -3.33
CA ALA A 60 48.86 -14.62 -2.50
C ALA A 60 49.78 -15.24 -1.44
N ALA A 61 49.39 -15.13 -0.17
CA ALA A 61 50.03 -15.80 0.96
C ALA A 61 49.18 -17.02 1.41
N PRO A 62 49.80 -18.01 2.09
CA PRO A 62 49.35 -19.41 2.08
C PRO A 62 48.23 -19.74 3.08
N LEU A 63 47.50 -20.80 2.73
CA LEU A 63 46.50 -21.50 3.54
C LEU A 63 47.04 -21.98 4.90
N PRO A 64 46.26 -21.89 5.99
CA PRO A 64 46.55 -22.57 7.26
C PRO A 64 46.17 -24.08 7.22
N PRO A 65 46.85 -24.93 8.03
CA PRO A 65 46.67 -26.38 8.05
C PRO A 65 45.36 -26.86 8.72
N PRO A 66 44.92 -28.10 8.42
CA PRO A 66 43.66 -28.65 8.91
C PRO A 66 43.71 -28.98 10.41
N ARG A 67 42.65 -28.61 11.14
CA ARG A 67 42.44 -29.03 12.54
C ARG A 67 41.84 -30.45 12.63
N PRO A 68 42.24 -31.25 13.63
CA PRO A 68 41.77 -32.60 13.84
C PRO A 68 40.32 -32.67 14.35
N ALA A 69 39.73 -33.85 14.12
CA ALA A 69 38.35 -34.23 14.37
C ALA A 69 37.85 -33.91 15.80
N SER A 70 36.70 -33.25 15.88
CA SER A 70 35.89 -33.13 17.09
C SER A 70 34.76 -34.16 17.05
N SER A 71 34.65 -34.90 18.15
CA SER A 71 33.70 -35.95 18.49
C SER A 71 32.21 -35.58 18.24
N PRO A 72 31.34 -36.59 18.04
CA PRO A 72 29.91 -36.38 17.80
C PRO A 72 29.20 -35.76 19.02
N PRO A 73 28.33 -34.75 18.82
CA PRO A 73 27.48 -34.26 19.90
C PRO A 73 26.35 -35.25 20.22
N ALA A 74 26.07 -35.36 21.51
CA ALA A 74 24.96 -36.11 22.09
C ALA A 74 23.60 -35.66 21.50
N PRO A 75 22.59 -36.53 21.46
CA PRO A 75 21.27 -36.18 20.94
C PRO A 75 20.63 -35.12 21.82
N VAL A 76 20.56 -33.91 21.29
CA VAL A 76 19.76 -32.83 21.87
C VAL A 76 18.31 -33.20 21.64
N THR A 77 17.60 -33.48 22.73
CA THR A 77 16.14 -33.60 22.76
C THR A 77 15.55 -32.38 22.05
N GLN A 78 15.07 -32.60 20.83
CA GLN A 78 14.29 -31.61 20.10
C GLN A 78 12.97 -31.47 20.84
N THR A 79 12.93 -30.52 21.77
CA THR A 79 11.68 -29.88 22.16
C THR A 79 11.10 -29.30 20.88
N SER A 80 10.19 -30.05 20.26
CA SER A 80 9.31 -29.53 19.23
C SER A 80 8.51 -28.42 19.89
N GLU A 81 8.93 -27.17 19.70
CA GLU A 81 8.05 -26.03 19.87
C GLU A 81 6.84 -26.28 18.99
N ALA A 82 5.74 -26.64 19.66
CA ALA A 82 4.43 -26.73 19.07
C ALA A 82 4.11 -25.37 18.46
N THR A 83 4.35 -25.23 17.16
CA THR A 83 3.73 -24.21 16.35
C THR A 83 2.24 -24.53 16.41
N GLU A 84 1.48 -23.73 17.15
CA GLU A 84 0.03 -23.88 17.21
C GLU A 84 -0.52 -23.92 15.77
N PRO A 85 -1.45 -24.84 15.47
CA PRO A 85 -2.01 -24.95 14.13
C PRO A 85 -2.78 -23.67 13.85
N GLU A 86 -2.20 -22.79 13.04
CA GLU A 86 -2.92 -21.69 12.41
C GLU A 86 -4.20 -22.28 11.81
N ASP A 87 -5.35 -21.81 12.31
CA ASP A 87 -6.65 -22.43 12.04
C ASP A 87 -6.82 -22.58 10.53
N THR A 88 -6.97 -23.83 10.07
CA THR A 88 -7.08 -24.17 8.65
C THR A 88 -8.13 -23.32 7.92
N ALA A 89 -9.19 -22.90 8.63
CA ALA A 89 -10.20 -21.99 8.14
C ALA A 89 -9.64 -20.59 7.84
N THR A 90 -8.84 -20.02 8.74
CA THR A 90 -8.21 -18.70 8.57
C THR A 90 -7.24 -18.71 7.38
N ARG A 91 -6.42 -19.76 7.26
CA ARG A 91 -5.51 -19.90 6.11
C ARG A 91 -6.27 -20.02 4.78
N ALA A 92 -7.37 -20.76 4.76
CA ALA A 92 -8.23 -20.87 3.57
C ALA A 92 -8.87 -19.52 3.20
N GLN A 93 -9.34 -18.75 4.19
CA GLN A 93 -9.89 -17.40 3.95
C GLN A 93 -8.85 -16.45 3.37
N ARG A 94 -7.63 -16.47 3.91
CA ARG A 94 -6.50 -15.66 3.44
C ARG A 94 -6.10 -16.02 2.01
N GLU A 95 -5.97 -17.30 1.68
CA GLU A 95 -5.70 -17.75 0.31
C GLU A 95 -6.82 -17.32 -0.66
N ALA A 96 -8.07 -17.46 -0.24
CA ALA A 96 -9.21 -17.07 -1.06
C ALA A 96 -9.22 -15.55 -1.31
N ALA A 97 -8.80 -14.73 -0.33
CA ALA A 97 -8.64 -13.29 -0.49
C ALA A 97 -7.52 -12.94 -1.49
N ARG A 98 -6.37 -13.61 -1.41
CA ARG A 98 -5.27 -13.47 -2.38
C ARG A 98 -5.70 -13.82 -3.79
N GLU A 99 -6.39 -14.94 -3.96
CA GLU A 99 -6.89 -15.36 -5.26
C GLU A 99 -7.87 -14.36 -5.86
N SER A 100 -8.81 -13.84 -5.07
CA SER A 100 -9.72 -12.79 -5.53
C SER A 100 -9.00 -11.50 -5.91
N ALA A 101 -7.97 -11.08 -5.15
CA ALA A 101 -7.16 -9.92 -5.48
C ALA A 101 -6.40 -10.11 -6.81
N ARG A 102 -5.82 -11.29 -7.04
CA ARG A 102 -5.17 -11.65 -8.31
C ARG A 102 -6.15 -11.61 -9.48
N GLN A 103 -7.33 -12.21 -9.33
CA GLN A 103 -8.37 -12.20 -10.36
C GLN A 103 -8.85 -10.78 -10.67
N TYR A 104 -9.07 -9.96 -9.65
CA TYR A 104 -9.45 -8.57 -9.82
C TYR A 104 -8.36 -7.76 -10.53
N ARG A 105 -7.10 -7.93 -10.14
CA ARG A 105 -5.96 -7.24 -10.76
C ARG A 105 -5.78 -7.63 -12.22
N ALA A 106 -5.85 -8.92 -12.55
CA ALA A 106 -5.77 -9.41 -13.92
C ALA A 106 -6.98 -8.95 -14.75
N GLY A 107 -8.15 -8.94 -14.13
CA GLY A 107 -9.42 -8.55 -14.74
C GLY A 107 -9.53 -7.06 -15.04
N ARG A 108 -9.12 -6.17 -14.12
CA ARG A 108 -9.41 -4.72 -14.22
C ARG A 108 -8.86 -4.02 -15.47
N PHE A 109 -7.87 -4.62 -16.13
CA PHE A 109 -7.29 -4.12 -17.39
C PHE A 109 -7.81 -4.85 -18.64
N ASN A 110 -8.65 -5.87 -18.45
CA ASN A 110 -9.25 -6.66 -19.52
C ASN A 110 -10.62 -6.08 -19.90
N ALA A 111 -10.81 -5.76 -21.18
CA ALA A 111 -12.06 -5.20 -21.71
C ALA A 111 -13.29 -6.10 -21.49
N PHE A 112 -13.09 -7.41 -21.31
CA PHE A 112 -14.16 -8.38 -21.07
C PHE A 112 -14.43 -8.63 -19.59
N PHE A 113 -13.63 -8.06 -18.68
CA PHE A 113 -13.83 -8.23 -17.26
C PHE A 113 -15.05 -7.45 -16.78
N ARG A 114 -16.05 -8.19 -16.29
CA ARG A 114 -17.27 -7.60 -15.75
C ARG A 114 -17.05 -7.21 -14.29
N LYS A 115 -16.36 -6.09 -14.07
CA LYS A 115 -16.03 -5.58 -12.73
C LYS A 115 -17.23 -5.54 -11.79
N ALA A 116 -18.35 -4.94 -12.22
CA ALA A 116 -19.55 -4.85 -11.39
C ALA A 116 -20.09 -6.22 -10.95
N ALA A 117 -20.14 -7.19 -11.86
CA ALA A 117 -20.58 -8.55 -11.55
C ALA A 117 -19.60 -9.27 -10.62
N PHE A 118 -18.30 -9.04 -10.78
CA PHE A 118 -17.28 -9.57 -9.89
C PHE A 118 -17.44 -9.03 -8.47
N ILE A 119 -17.61 -7.71 -8.31
CA ILE A 119 -17.82 -7.07 -7.00
C ILE A 119 -19.12 -7.54 -6.37
N GLU A 120 -20.21 -7.64 -7.13
CA GLU A 120 -21.49 -8.16 -6.64
C GLU A 120 -21.34 -9.61 -6.11
N GLU A 121 -20.68 -10.49 -6.87
CA GLU A 121 -20.45 -11.87 -6.45
C GLU A 121 -19.52 -11.96 -5.23
N PHE A 122 -18.51 -11.09 -5.16
CA PHE A 122 -17.63 -10.99 -4.00
C PHE A 122 -18.42 -10.56 -2.75
N SER A 123 -19.29 -9.55 -2.87
CA SER A 123 -20.18 -9.07 -1.79
C SER A 123 -21.16 -10.14 -1.31
N ARG A 124 -21.68 -11.02 -2.19
CA ARG A 124 -22.60 -12.10 -1.80
C ARG A 124 -21.99 -13.10 -0.82
N GLN A 125 -20.68 -13.26 -0.87
CA GLN A 125 -19.94 -14.11 0.08
C GLN A 125 -19.76 -13.44 1.44
N GLY A 126 -20.17 -12.17 1.55
CA GLY A 126 -20.44 -11.47 2.79
C GLY A 126 -19.19 -11.06 3.58
N PRO A 127 -19.38 -10.76 4.88
CA PRO A 127 -18.32 -10.25 5.75
C PRO A 127 -17.08 -11.16 5.85
N THR A 128 -17.23 -12.47 5.62
CA THR A 128 -16.11 -13.42 5.67
C THR A 128 -15.02 -13.12 4.64
N ARG A 129 -15.39 -12.66 3.44
CA ARG A 129 -14.41 -12.30 2.41
C ARG A 129 -13.67 -11.00 2.73
N ILE A 130 -14.39 -10.01 3.25
CA ILE A 130 -13.80 -8.76 3.73
C ILE A 130 -12.87 -9.02 4.91
N HIS A 131 -13.27 -9.91 5.82
CA HIS A 131 -12.42 -10.37 6.92
C HIS A 131 -11.13 -11.02 6.40
N GLY A 132 -11.22 -11.93 5.42
CA GLY A 132 -10.04 -12.54 4.79
C GLY A 132 -9.09 -11.52 4.15
N LEU A 133 -9.61 -10.49 3.46
CA LEU A 133 -8.81 -9.38 2.94
C LEU A 133 -8.11 -8.60 4.07
N ARG A 134 -8.84 -8.31 5.14
CA ARG A 134 -8.30 -7.59 6.31
C ARG A 134 -7.17 -8.38 6.96
N GLU A 135 -7.37 -9.67 7.24
CA GLU A 135 -6.36 -10.51 7.89
C GLU A 135 -5.12 -10.67 7.02
N GLU A 136 -5.28 -10.85 5.69
CA GLU A 136 -4.14 -10.92 4.77
C GLU A 136 -3.37 -9.59 4.71
N LEU A 137 -4.08 -8.46 4.69
CA LEU A 137 -3.46 -7.13 4.74
C LEU A 137 -2.86 -6.79 6.12
N ALA A 138 -3.33 -7.40 7.20
CA ALA A 138 -2.76 -7.20 8.54
C ALA A 138 -1.41 -7.92 8.70
N ASP A 139 -1.19 -9.02 7.97
CA ASP A 139 0.07 -9.77 8.01
C ASP A 139 1.11 -9.19 7.03
N PRO A 140 2.25 -8.66 7.51
CA PRO A 140 3.31 -8.13 6.65
C PRO A 140 4.25 -9.21 6.09
N SER A 141 4.02 -10.51 6.35
CA SER A 141 4.92 -11.60 5.96
C SER A 141 5.26 -11.62 4.47
N ALA A 142 4.29 -11.35 3.60
CA ALA A 142 4.50 -11.27 2.14
C ALA A 142 5.51 -10.18 1.75
N LEU A 143 5.51 -9.03 2.46
CA LEU A 143 6.45 -7.94 2.21
C LEU A 143 7.88 -8.26 2.65
N ARG A 144 8.10 -9.27 3.51
CA ARG A 144 9.45 -9.68 3.92
C ARG A 144 10.27 -10.28 2.78
N GLN A 145 9.60 -10.65 1.68
CA GLN A 145 10.23 -11.14 0.46
C GLN A 145 10.85 -10.02 -0.39
N LEU A 146 10.60 -8.75 -0.04
CA LEU A 146 11.14 -7.61 -0.75
C LEU A 146 12.65 -7.49 -0.55
N ALA A 147 13.37 -7.18 -1.63
CA ALA A 147 14.77 -6.80 -1.56
C ALA A 147 14.96 -5.56 -0.65
N ALA A 148 16.12 -5.46 0.00
CA ALA A 148 16.41 -4.35 0.90
C ALA A 148 16.39 -2.98 0.19
N ASP A 149 16.75 -2.97 -1.08
CA ASP A 149 16.79 -1.82 -1.99
C ASP A 149 15.59 -1.76 -2.95
N ALA A 150 14.51 -2.51 -2.67
CA ALA A 150 13.33 -2.59 -3.55
C ALA A 150 12.80 -1.20 -3.95
N ARG A 151 12.72 -0.95 -5.27
CA ARG A 151 12.18 0.29 -5.83
C ARG A 151 10.76 0.04 -6.31
N PHE A 152 9.80 0.27 -5.41
CA PHE A 152 8.37 -0.02 -5.59
C PHE A 152 7.77 0.46 -6.92
N LEU A 153 8.13 1.66 -7.37
CA LEU A 153 7.59 2.26 -8.59
C LEU A 153 8.18 1.67 -9.88
N GLU A 154 9.46 1.27 -9.83
CA GLU A 154 10.22 0.77 -10.98
C GLU A 154 10.03 -0.73 -11.12
N ASP A 155 10.31 -1.47 -10.06
CA ASP A 155 10.37 -2.93 -10.07
C ASP A 155 8.99 -3.56 -9.88
N LYS A 156 8.03 -2.80 -9.33
CA LYS A 156 6.63 -3.22 -9.09
C LYS A 156 6.54 -4.64 -8.51
N PRO A 157 7.15 -4.89 -7.35
CA PRO A 157 7.28 -6.24 -6.81
C PRO A 157 5.90 -6.87 -6.55
N GLU A 158 5.75 -8.14 -6.91
CA GLU A 158 4.46 -8.84 -6.88
C GLU A 158 3.77 -8.81 -5.50
N PRO A 159 4.45 -8.98 -4.34
CA PRO A 159 3.81 -8.85 -3.03
C PRO A 159 3.13 -7.50 -2.80
N VAL A 160 3.66 -6.42 -3.36
CA VAL A 160 3.07 -5.08 -3.25
C VAL A 160 1.87 -4.96 -4.17
N LEU A 161 1.99 -5.44 -5.42
CA LEU A 161 0.89 -5.37 -6.39
C LEU A 161 -0.34 -6.17 -5.94
N GLU A 162 -0.13 -7.34 -5.31
CA GLU A 162 -1.21 -8.16 -4.79
C GLU A 162 -1.93 -7.43 -3.64
N ARG A 163 -1.18 -6.82 -2.71
CA ARG A 163 -1.74 -6.07 -1.58
C ARG A 163 -2.44 -4.78 -2.02
N MET A 164 -1.90 -4.07 -3.01
CA MET A 164 -2.60 -2.93 -3.63
C MET A 164 -3.94 -3.36 -4.25
N ALA A 165 -4.00 -4.54 -4.88
CA ALA A 165 -5.23 -5.06 -5.44
C ALA A 165 -6.26 -5.45 -4.36
N MET A 166 -5.82 -5.91 -3.18
CA MET A 166 -6.71 -6.12 -2.03
C MET A 166 -7.26 -4.81 -1.50
N ILE A 167 -6.45 -3.76 -1.41
CA ILE A 167 -6.90 -2.41 -1.04
C ILE A 167 -7.86 -1.85 -2.09
N ASP A 168 -7.61 -2.09 -3.38
CA ASP A 168 -8.57 -1.79 -4.46
C ASP A 168 -9.91 -2.47 -4.21
N LEU A 169 -9.90 -3.77 -3.89
CA LEU A 169 -11.14 -4.49 -3.61
C LEU A 169 -11.90 -3.93 -2.41
N LEU A 170 -11.21 -3.63 -1.30
CA LEU A 170 -11.84 -3.00 -0.14
C LEU A 170 -12.48 -1.66 -0.53
N PHE A 171 -11.81 -0.86 -1.36
CA PHE A 171 -12.33 0.42 -1.84
C PHE A 171 -13.57 0.26 -2.72
N GLU A 172 -13.60 -0.72 -3.64
CA GLU A 172 -14.78 -0.97 -4.46
C GLU A 172 -16.00 -1.43 -3.65
N LEU A 173 -15.76 -2.11 -2.52
CA LEU A 173 -16.81 -2.60 -1.63
C LEU A 173 -17.30 -1.53 -0.65
N ALA A 174 -16.42 -0.60 -0.24
CA ALA A 174 -16.68 0.39 0.79
C ALA A 174 -17.96 1.24 0.64
N PRO A 175 -18.42 1.61 -0.57
CA PRO A 175 -19.68 2.34 -0.74
C PRO A 175 -20.93 1.57 -0.28
N SER A 176 -20.95 0.24 -0.44
CA SER A 176 -22.10 -0.61 -0.10
C SER A 176 -21.89 -1.44 1.17
N GLU A 177 -20.64 -1.71 1.54
CA GLU A 177 -20.28 -2.60 2.64
C GLU A 177 -19.61 -1.82 3.78
N PRO A 178 -20.31 -1.56 4.91
CA PRO A 178 -19.72 -0.93 6.08
C PRO A 178 -18.47 -1.67 6.60
N ALA A 179 -18.50 -3.01 6.56
CA ALA A 179 -17.37 -3.83 6.99
C ALA A 179 -16.08 -3.55 6.20
N ALA A 180 -16.17 -3.13 4.93
CA ALA A 180 -15.00 -2.76 4.15
C ALA A 180 -14.41 -1.42 4.62
N ARG A 181 -15.24 -0.44 4.96
CA ARG A 181 -14.79 0.82 5.59
C ARG A 181 -14.14 0.58 6.95
N ASP A 182 -14.73 -0.30 7.75
CA ASP A 182 -14.17 -0.69 9.05
C ASP A 182 -12.81 -1.38 8.89
N ALA A 183 -12.68 -2.29 7.91
CA ALA A 183 -11.42 -2.94 7.59
C ALA A 183 -10.36 -1.92 7.14
N MET A 184 -10.69 -0.99 6.23
CA MET A 184 -9.77 0.06 5.79
C MET A 184 -9.32 0.94 6.95
N THR A 185 -10.24 1.33 7.83
CA THR A 185 -9.96 2.14 9.03
C THR A 185 -9.04 1.39 9.99
N SER A 186 -9.35 0.13 10.30
CA SER A 186 -8.53 -0.72 11.16
C SER A 186 -7.10 -0.89 10.63
N LEU A 187 -6.96 -1.15 9.32
CA LEU A 187 -5.65 -1.27 8.66
C LEU A 187 -4.89 0.05 8.60
N ALA A 188 -5.57 1.18 8.41
CA ALA A 188 -4.94 2.50 8.45
C ALA A 188 -4.39 2.82 9.86
N LEU A 189 -5.09 2.42 10.92
CA LEU A 189 -4.70 2.64 12.31
C LEU A 189 -3.73 1.62 12.89
N SER A 190 -3.51 0.47 12.23
CA SER A 190 -2.62 -0.57 12.74
C SER A 190 -1.18 -0.04 12.98
N PRO A 191 -0.54 -0.35 14.11
CA PRO A 191 0.84 0.09 14.33
C PRO A 191 1.80 -0.59 13.36
N ILE A 192 2.79 0.16 12.86
CA ILE A 192 3.91 -0.43 12.10
C ILE A 192 4.97 -0.89 13.10
N ASP A 193 5.26 -2.19 13.12
CA ASP A 193 6.29 -2.75 13.98
C ASP A 193 7.67 -2.15 13.64
N ARG A 194 8.32 -1.61 14.69
CA ARG A 194 9.63 -0.96 14.60
C ARG A 194 10.76 -1.96 14.30
N GLY A 195 10.56 -3.24 14.60
CA GLY A 195 11.51 -4.32 14.31
C GLY A 195 11.54 -4.77 12.85
N LEU A 196 10.59 -4.33 12.02
CA LEU A 196 10.54 -4.74 10.61
C LEU A 196 11.67 -4.13 9.77
N PRO A 197 12.11 -4.80 8.69
CA PRO A 197 13.04 -4.23 7.71
C PRO A 197 12.50 -2.92 7.10
N ASP A 198 13.39 -2.02 6.70
CA ASP A 198 12.99 -0.71 6.15
C ASP A 198 12.20 -0.83 4.84
N SER A 199 12.50 -1.82 3.99
CA SER A 199 11.70 -2.11 2.79
C SER A 199 10.26 -2.46 3.15
N VAL A 200 10.06 -3.32 4.16
CA VAL A 200 8.72 -3.69 4.67
C VAL A 200 7.99 -2.49 5.23
N LYS A 201 8.67 -1.68 6.07
CA LYS A 201 8.07 -0.46 6.64
C LYS A 201 7.64 0.52 5.54
N LYS A 202 8.46 0.71 4.51
CA LYS A 202 8.11 1.55 3.35
C LYS A 202 6.86 1.03 2.64
N GLY A 203 6.76 -0.28 2.42
CA GLY A 203 5.57 -0.92 1.86
C GLY A 203 4.31 -0.64 2.70
N LEU A 204 4.39 -0.87 4.01
CA LEU A 204 3.28 -0.61 4.94
C LEU A 204 2.87 0.88 5.02
N VAL A 205 3.84 1.80 4.93
CA VAL A 205 3.53 3.24 4.85
C VAL A 205 2.80 3.55 3.54
N GLY A 206 3.22 2.95 2.42
CA GLY A 206 2.53 3.07 1.13
C GLY A 206 1.09 2.54 1.18
N GLU A 207 0.86 1.41 1.83
CA GLU A 207 -0.49 0.87 2.02
C GLU A 207 -1.38 1.80 2.86
N LYS A 208 -0.85 2.38 3.94
CA LYS A 208 -1.58 3.35 4.75
C LYS A 208 -1.90 4.63 3.98
N TYR A 209 -0.99 5.05 3.08
CA TYR A 209 -1.22 6.15 2.16
C TYR A 209 -2.43 5.84 1.27
N ASP A 210 -2.42 4.69 0.58
CA ASP A 210 -3.50 4.28 -0.30
C ASP A 210 -4.83 4.12 0.44
N LEU A 211 -4.82 3.53 1.64
CA LEU A 211 -6.00 3.35 2.47
C LEU A 211 -6.65 4.69 2.85
N LEU A 212 -5.87 5.67 3.33
CA LEU A 212 -6.40 6.98 3.68
C LEU A 212 -6.88 7.77 2.46
N PHE A 213 -6.11 7.74 1.38
CA PHE A 213 -6.47 8.39 0.13
C PHE A 213 -7.82 7.89 -0.39
N ARG A 214 -8.03 6.57 -0.40
CA ARG A 214 -9.27 5.93 -0.84
C ARG A 214 -10.41 6.12 0.15
N LEU A 215 -10.14 6.03 1.45
CA LEU A 215 -11.15 6.24 2.49
C LEU A 215 -11.73 7.65 2.37
N ALA A 216 -10.90 8.67 2.11
CA ALA A 216 -11.35 10.04 1.92
C ALA A 216 -12.28 10.23 0.70
N GLN A 217 -12.15 9.39 -0.32
CA GLN A 217 -13.04 9.39 -1.49
C GLN A 217 -14.42 8.80 -1.19
N VAL A 218 -14.50 7.84 -0.27
CA VAL A 218 -15.76 7.18 0.10
C VAL A 218 -16.46 7.91 1.24
N ASP A 219 -15.71 8.32 2.26
CA ASP A 219 -16.20 8.94 3.48
C ASP A 219 -15.18 9.95 4.02
N ARG A 220 -15.36 11.22 3.65
CA ARG A 220 -14.45 12.33 3.97
C ARG A 220 -14.24 12.49 5.47
N GLN A 221 -15.32 12.42 6.25
CA GLN A 221 -15.24 12.65 7.69
C GLN A 221 -14.56 11.47 8.38
N LEU A 222 -14.92 10.24 8.01
CA LEU A 222 -14.27 9.05 8.55
C LEU A 222 -12.76 9.05 8.27
N ALA A 223 -12.32 9.51 7.09
CA ALA A 223 -10.91 9.62 6.77
C ALA A 223 -10.18 10.66 7.64
N VAL A 224 -10.77 11.83 7.86
CA VAL A 224 -10.23 12.86 8.77
C VAL A 224 -10.14 12.33 10.20
N ASP A 225 -11.19 11.69 10.70
CA ASP A 225 -11.22 11.12 12.05
C ASP A 225 -10.19 10.00 12.21
N THR A 226 -10.01 9.19 11.17
CA THR A 226 -8.98 8.14 11.13
C THR A 226 -7.58 8.72 11.15
N PHE A 227 -7.32 9.76 10.36
CA PHE A 227 -6.03 10.45 10.36
C PHE A 227 -5.71 11.09 11.73
N ALA A 228 -6.70 11.74 12.36
CA ALA A 228 -6.54 12.38 13.66
C ALA A 228 -6.12 11.37 14.76
N LYS A 229 -6.61 10.13 14.68
CA LYS A 229 -6.29 9.03 15.61
C LYS A 229 -4.89 8.43 15.44
N LEU A 230 -4.15 8.75 14.38
CA LEU A 230 -2.78 8.25 14.21
C LEU A 230 -1.87 8.77 15.33
N GLU A 231 -1.20 7.87 16.04
CA GLU A 231 -0.36 8.22 17.20
C GLU A 231 1.00 8.80 16.81
N SER A 232 1.56 8.38 15.68
CA SER A 232 2.91 8.78 15.26
C SER A 232 2.91 10.11 14.50
N PRO A 233 3.55 11.19 15.03
CA PRO A 233 3.62 12.48 14.34
C PRO A 233 4.36 12.39 13.00
N LYS A 234 5.41 11.55 12.95
CA LYS A 234 6.15 11.30 11.70
C LYS A 234 5.26 10.66 10.64
N LEU A 235 4.44 9.69 11.03
CA LEU A 235 3.51 9.04 10.10
C LEU A 235 2.40 10.01 9.66
N LYS A 236 1.84 10.82 10.58
CA LYS A 236 0.89 11.88 10.25
C LYS A 236 1.44 12.81 9.17
N ASN A 237 2.67 13.30 9.33
CA ASN A 237 3.30 14.17 8.33
C ASN A 237 3.41 13.51 6.95
N LEU A 238 3.75 12.22 6.90
CA LEU A 238 3.86 11.46 5.65
C LEU A 238 2.50 11.21 4.98
N LEU A 239 1.45 10.99 5.77
CA LEU A 239 0.12 10.63 5.28
C LEU A 239 -0.79 11.85 5.04
N ARG A 240 -0.38 13.05 5.46
CA ARG A 240 -1.18 14.28 5.34
C ARG A 240 -1.52 14.58 3.89
N GLU A 241 -0.55 14.41 3.00
CA GLU A 241 -0.73 14.58 1.56
C GLU A 241 -1.73 13.58 0.98
N ALA A 242 -1.75 12.33 1.49
CA ALA A 242 -2.71 11.30 1.08
C ALA A 242 -4.15 11.72 1.41
N LEU A 243 -4.36 12.24 2.63
CA LEU A 243 -5.66 12.73 3.07
C LEU A 243 -6.12 13.93 2.22
N ILE A 244 -5.26 14.94 2.05
CA ILE A 244 -5.57 16.14 1.27
C ILE A 244 -5.91 15.77 -0.18
N ALA A 245 -5.08 14.94 -0.82
CA ALA A 245 -5.30 14.48 -2.18
C ALA A 245 -6.60 13.66 -2.30
N GLY A 246 -6.87 12.77 -1.35
CA GLY A 246 -8.08 11.95 -1.34
C GLY A 246 -9.35 12.77 -1.16
N LEU A 247 -9.32 13.80 -0.29
CA LEU A 247 -10.44 14.73 -0.13
C LEU A 247 -10.68 15.53 -1.41
N ALA A 248 -9.62 16.02 -2.07
CA ALA A 248 -9.75 16.73 -3.35
C ALA A 248 -10.34 15.82 -4.43
N GLU A 249 -9.87 14.58 -4.56
CA GLU A 249 -10.38 13.60 -5.53
C GLU A 249 -11.84 13.20 -5.26
N SER A 250 -12.27 13.26 -3.99
CA SER A 250 -13.67 13.07 -3.61
C SER A 250 -14.61 14.20 -4.09
N GLY A 251 -14.05 15.26 -4.68
CA GLY A 251 -14.78 16.45 -5.14
C GLY A 251 -14.96 17.53 -4.06
N ALA A 252 -14.18 17.51 -2.98
CA ALA A 252 -14.17 18.60 -2.00
C ALA A 252 -13.48 19.84 -2.60
N SER A 253 -14.00 21.03 -2.33
CA SER A 253 -13.35 22.26 -2.80
C SER A 253 -12.07 22.54 -1.99
N PRO A 254 -11.12 23.35 -2.52
CA PRO A 254 -9.92 23.72 -1.77
C PRO A 254 -10.23 24.31 -0.38
N ASP A 255 -11.26 25.15 -0.27
CA ASP A 255 -11.70 25.74 1.00
C ASP A 255 -12.28 24.70 1.96
N GLU A 256 -13.00 23.70 1.44
CA GLU A 256 -13.51 22.59 2.23
C GLU A 256 -12.36 21.73 2.77
N VAL A 257 -11.42 21.35 1.90
CA VAL A 257 -10.22 20.62 2.30
C VAL A 257 -9.43 21.38 3.36
N GLN A 258 -9.23 22.70 3.18
CA GLN A 258 -8.56 23.53 4.17
C GLN A 258 -9.31 23.54 5.51
N ARG A 259 -10.63 23.74 5.51
CA ARG A 259 -11.44 23.72 6.74
C ARG A 259 -11.36 22.37 7.47
N MET A 260 -11.46 21.26 6.74
CA MET A 260 -11.43 19.91 7.30
C MET A 260 -10.05 19.55 7.87
N THR A 261 -8.97 20.11 7.32
CA THR A 261 -7.60 19.77 7.72
C THR A 261 -6.91 20.82 8.60
N ALA A 262 -7.54 21.98 8.85
CA ALA A 262 -6.94 23.11 9.56
C ALA A 262 -6.48 22.79 11.00
N HIS A 263 -7.11 21.81 11.64
CA HIS A 263 -6.86 21.43 13.04
C HIS A 263 -5.97 20.20 13.20
N LEU A 264 -5.54 19.58 12.09
CA LEU A 264 -4.76 18.34 12.05
C LEU A 264 -3.25 18.62 12.06
#